data_AF-A0A496S3N3-F1
#
_entry.id   AF-A0A496S3N3-F1
#
_cell.length_a   1.000
_cell.length_b   1.000
_cell.length_c   1.000
_cell.angle_alpha   90.00
_cell.angle_beta   90.00
_cell.angle_gamma   90.00
#
_symmetry.space_group_name_H-M   'P 1'
#
loop_
_entity.id
_entity.type
_entity.pdbx_description
1 polymer ?
#
loop_
_entity_poly.entity_id
_entity_poly.type
_entity_poly.pdbx_seq_one_letter_code
_entity_poly.pdbx_strand_id
1 'polypeptide(L)'
;MKRFDYAYCLGVVSYLERKIISPKRFFEFLSYSLEGVLSEVKGNFFQSLSSSYQSIEGIENFLNKEQDTLDSLTKEWVQPELFEEFKKFFIYTRVNEPLLKEYPFLLNLFKIRLDFFNIVFLLRASYLKRDFSAKFLGFIPEEDLNKLFNQDKVLKIKMPLHYQFFTLGNSLVREEKYHLLDFIPFKFLFKLQEEAREIILGPERVFSFYFLKRLQDKTLKLIFISKLYNLEEEKIREILEVVYG
;
A
#
# COMPACT_ATOMS: atom_id res chain seq x y z
N MET A 1 -12.66 -7.87 -28.86
CA MET A 1 -11.65 -7.54 -27.82
C MET A 1 -10.29 -7.92 -28.37
N LYS A 2 -9.44 -6.97 -28.79
CA LYS A 2 -8.05 -7.29 -29.16
C LYS A 2 -7.37 -7.70 -27.87
N ARG A 3 -7.19 -9.01 -27.64
CA ARG A 3 -6.32 -9.50 -26.58
C ARG A 3 -4.94 -8.92 -26.87
N PHE A 4 -4.52 -7.91 -26.11
CA PHE A 4 -3.10 -7.69 -25.95
C PHE A 4 -2.49 -9.03 -25.53
N ASP A 5 -1.39 -9.41 -26.18
CA ASP A 5 -0.69 -10.63 -25.84
C ASP A 5 -0.27 -10.52 -24.37
N TYR A 6 -0.83 -11.38 -23.52
CA TYR A 6 -0.53 -11.39 -22.09
C TYR A 6 0.99 -11.50 -21.86
N ALA A 7 1.70 -12.23 -22.73
CA ALA A 7 3.16 -12.33 -22.70
C ALA A 7 3.84 -10.97 -22.96
N TYR A 8 3.31 -10.16 -23.86
CA TYR A 8 3.81 -8.80 -24.09
C TYR A 8 3.62 -7.93 -22.85
N CYS A 9 2.42 -7.94 -22.25
CA CYS A 9 2.15 -7.20 -21.01
C CYS A 9 3.10 -7.61 -19.88
N LEU A 10 3.31 -8.91 -19.68
CA LEU A 10 4.26 -9.41 -18.69
C LEU A 10 5.71 -8.99 -18.98
N GLY A 11 6.11 -8.93 -20.25
CA GLY A 11 7.42 -8.42 -20.66
C GLY A 11 7.60 -6.94 -20.29
N VAL A 12 6.59 -6.11 -20.57
CA VAL A 12 6.58 -4.69 -20.21
C VAL A 12 6.62 -4.52 -18.69
N VAL A 13 5.76 -5.23 -17.95
CA VAL A 13 5.74 -5.19 -16.48
C VAL A 13 7.10 -5.61 -15.91
N SER A 14 7.69 -6.71 -16.40
CA SER A 14 9.01 -7.18 -15.96
C SER A 14 10.11 -6.13 -16.18
N TYR A 15 10.05 -5.39 -17.28
CA TYR A 15 10.98 -4.29 -17.54
C TYR A 15 10.76 -3.12 -16.58
N LEU A 16 9.50 -2.75 -16.32
CA LEU A 16 9.16 -1.64 -15.43
C LEU A 16 9.39 -1.96 -13.95
N GLU A 17 9.24 -3.20 -13.52
CA GLU A 17 9.56 -3.64 -12.15
C GLU A 17 11.02 -3.36 -11.77
N ARG A 18 11.94 -3.39 -12.75
CA ARG A 18 13.35 -3.03 -12.52
C ARG A 18 13.56 -1.55 -12.20
N LYS A 19 12.55 -0.72 -12.47
CA LYS A 19 12.53 0.71 -12.12
C LYS A 19 11.89 0.97 -10.76
N ILE A 20 11.41 -0.05 -10.06
CA ILE A 20 10.94 0.11 -8.68
C ILE A 20 12.16 0.31 -7.78
N ILE A 21 12.10 1.35 -6.94
CA ILE A 21 13.14 1.70 -5.98
C ILE A 21 13.13 0.64 -4.87
N SER A 22 14.30 0.07 -4.57
CA SER A 22 14.40 -0.92 -3.51
C SER A 22 14.21 -0.27 -2.13
N PRO A 23 13.63 -0.98 -1.15
CA PRO A 23 13.39 -0.43 0.19
C PRO A 23 14.63 0.18 0.84
N LYS A 24 15.80 -0.46 0.67
CA LYS A 24 17.09 0.04 1.17
C LYS A 24 17.40 1.47 0.70
N ARG A 25 17.08 1.79 -0.56
CA ARG A 25 17.34 3.13 -1.12
C ARG A 25 16.51 4.21 -0.44
N PHE A 26 15.28 3.92 0.01
CA PHE A 26 14.49 4.90 0.75
C PHE A 26 15.15 5.33 2.06
N PHE A 27 15.81 4.41 2.76
CA PHE A 27 16.58 4.74 3.96
C PHE A 27 17.82 5.58 3.64
N GLU A 28 18.50 5.31 2.52
CA GLU A 28 19.64 6.12 2.07
C GLU A 28 19.23 7.56 1.75
N PHE A 29 18.06 7.74 1.11
CA PHE A 29 17.52 9.07 0.78
C PHE A 29 17.25 9.95 2.00
N LEU A 30 17.05 9.37 3.19
CA LEU A 30 16.96 10.15 4.42
C LEU A 30 18.24 10.94 4.70
N SER A 31 19.40 10.53 4.20
CA SER A 31 20.66 11.28 4.38
C SER A 31 20.94 12.31 3.27
N TYR A 32 20.14 12.33 2.20
CA TYR A 32 20.41 13.14 1.02
C TYR A 32 19.72 14.51 1.10
N SER A 33 20.21 15.48 0.32
CA SER A 33 19.45 16.70 0.02
C SER A 33 18.28 16.37 -0.92
N LEU A 34 17.31 17.29 -1.01
CA LEU A 34 16.18 17.13 -1.94
C LEU A 34 16.67 16.95 -3.39
N GLU A 35 17.62 17.77 -3.83
CA GLU A 35 18.23 17.68 -5.17
C GLU A 35 18.94 16.34 -5.36
N GLY A 36 19.62 15.85 -4.32
CA GLY A 36 20.29 14.55 -4.33
C GLY A 36 19.29 13.41 -4.56
N VAL A 37 18.19 13.39 -3.80
CA VAL A 37 17.13 12.38 -3.99
C VAL A 37 16.54 12.47 -5.40
N LEU A 38 16.19 13.68 -5.87
CA LEU A 38 15.59 13.89 -7.20
C LEU A 38 16.50 13.42 -8.34
N SER A 39 17.80 13.62 -8.21
CA SER A 39 18.78 13.17 -9.21
C SER A 39 18.81 11.64 -9.33
N GLU A 40 18.73 10.93 -8.21
CA GLU A 40 18.75 9.46 -8.16
C GLU A 40 17.45 8.85 -8.71
N VAL A 41 16.30 9.46 -8.43
CA VAL A 41 15.00 8.87 -8.76
C VAL A 41 14.46 9.25 -10.13
N LYS A 42 15.15 10.12 -10.89
CA LYS A 42 14.69 10.62 -12.19
C LYS A 42 14.36 9.52 -13.20
N GLY A 43 15.10 8.41 -13.17
CA GLY A 43 14.87 7.26 -14.07
C GLY A 43 13.72 6.34 -13.67
N ASN A 44 13.16 6.53 -12.46
CA ASN A 44 12.16 5.67 -11.85
C ASN A 44 10.71 6.15 -12.09
N PHE A 45 10.54 7.28 -12.78
CA PHE A 45 9.25 7.85 -13.13
C PHE A 45 8.91 7.68 -14.61
N PHE A 46 7.62 7.67 -14.94
CA PHE A 46 7.14 7.78 -16.31
C PHE A 46 7.21 9.23 -16.79
N GLN A 47 6.92 10.16 -15.89
CA GLN A 47 6.98 11.59 -16.15
C GLN A 47 8.39 12.14 -15.94
N SER A 48 8.79 13.07 -16.80
CA SER A 48 10.02 13.83 -16.58
C SER A 48 9.87 14.74 -15.35
N LEU A 49 10.83 14.71 -14.44
CA LEU A 49 10.91 15.66 -13.33
C LEU A 49 11.07 17.08 -13.88
N SER A 50 10.05 17.93 -13.71
CA SER A 50 10.11 19.37 -13.97
C SER A 50 10.50 20.12 -12.69
N SER A 51 10.75 21.43 -12.75
CA SER A 51 11.06 22.27 -11.59
C SER A 51 9.92 22.41 -10.55
N SER A 52 8.80 21.69 -10.71
CA SER A 52 7.63 21.78 -9.82
C SER A 52 7.84 21.17 -8.43
N TYR A 53 8.95 20.48 -8.15
CA TYR A 53 9.21 19.89 -6.82
C TYR A 53 9.57 20.91 -5.72
N GLN A 54 9.59 22.20 -6.03
CA GLN A 54 9.90 23.28 -5.07
C GLN A 54 8.72 23.62 -4.14
N SER A 55 7.54 23.04 -4.35
CA SER A 55 6.36 23.24 -3.50
C SER A 55 5.60 21.93 -3.28
N ILE A 56 4.80 21.85 -2.21
CA ILE A 56 3.90 20.71 -1.98
C ILE A 56 2.99 20.51 -3.19
N GLU A 57 2.36 21.59 -3.66
CA GLU A 57 1.42 21.54 -4.78
C GLU A 57 2.09 20.98 -6.04
N GLY A 58 3.33 21.40 -6.32
CA GLY A 58 4.03 20.91 -7.50
C GLY A 58 4.57 19.48 -7.37
N ILE A 59 4.88 19.01 -6.15
CA ILE A 59 5.12 17.58 -5.85
C ILE A 59 3.83 16.78 -6.08
N GLU A 60 2.70 17.25 -5.55
CA GLU A 60 1.40 16.59 -5.69
C GLU A 60 0.96 16.52 -7.15
N ASN A 61 1.07 17.61 -7.88
CA ASN A 61 0.74 17.67 -9.31
C ASN A 61 1.62 16.71 -10.13
N PHE A 62 2.91 16.62 -9.81
CA PHE A 62 3.81 15.67 -10.46
C PHE A 62 3.39 14.22 -10.18
N LEU A 63 3.18 13.86 -8.91
CA LEU A 63 2.79 12.51 -8.53
C LEU A 63 1.39 12.14 -9.04
N ASN A 64 0.46 13.09 -9.14
CA ASN A 64 -0.85 12.83 -9.73
C ASN A 64 -0.73 12.49 -11.23
N LYS A 65 0.09 13.21 -11.99
CA LYS A 65 0.35 12.89 -13.40
C LYS A 65 1.03 11.53 -13.58
N GLU A 66 1.94 11.19 -12.68
CA GLU A 66 2.57 9.87 -12.65
C GLU A 66 1.52 8.77 -12.42
N GLN A 67 0.59 9.01 -11.50
CA GLN A 67 -0.52 8.10 -11.20
C GLN A 67 -1.51 7.98 -12.36
N ASP A 68 -1.84 9.08 -13.05
CA ASP A 68 -2.70 9.05 -14.25
C ASP A 68 -2.06 8.23 -15.37
N THR A 69 -0.74 8.33 -15.52
CA THR A 69 0.02 7.55 -16.50
C THR A 69 0.01 6.07 -16.16
N LEU A 70 0.25 5.73 -14.88
CA LEU A 70 0.18 4.36 -14.38
C LEU A 70 -1.23 3.77 -14.55
N ASP A 71 -2.27 4.56 -14.29
CA ASP A 71 -3.66 4.17 -14.47
C ASP A 71 -3.97 3.86 -15.94
N SER A 72 -3.56 4.74 -16.85
CA SER A 72 -3.75 4.55 -18.31
C SER A 72 -3.07 3.26 -18.79
N LEU A 73 -1.81 3.06 -18.42
CA LEU A 73 -1.04 1.87 -18.81
C LEU A 73 -1.66 0.59 -18.26
N THR A 74 -2.04 0.60 -16.98
CA THR A 74 -2.60 -0.60 -16.33
C THR A 74 -3.95 -0.97 -16.93
N LYS A 75 -4.78 0.03 -17.25
CA LYS A 75 -6.06 -0.17 -17.92
C LYS A 75 -5.93 -0.79 -19.32
N GLU A 76 -4.80 -0.59 -19.99
CA GLU A 76 -4.49 -1.25 -21.27
C GLU A 76 -4.02 -2.71 -21.09
N TRP A 77 -3.47 -3.06 -19.93
CA TRP A 77 -2.90 -4.39 -19.67
C TRP A 77 -3.88 -5.39 -19.06
N VAL A 78 -4.93 -4.92 -18.40
CA VAL A 78 -5.97 -5.77 -17.80
C VAL A 78 -7.36 -5.41 -18.32
N GLN A 79 -8.36 -6.21 -17.96
CA GLN A 79 -9.76 -5.89 -18.27
C GLN A 79 -10.16 -4.58 -17.58
N PRO A 80 -10.76 -3.59 -18.28
CA PRO A 80 -11.13 -2.31 -17.70
C PRO A 80 -12.02 -2.44 -16.45
N GLU A 81 -12.99 -3.33 -16.46
CA GLU A 81 -13.89 -3.56 -15.32
C GLU A 81 -13.13 -4.05 -14.09
N LEU A 82 -12.17 -4.95 -14.30
CA LEU A 82 -11.32 -5.46 -13.24
C LEU A 82 -10.35 -4.39 -12.73
N PHE A 83 -9.84 -3.52 -13.59
CA PHE A 83 -9.01 -2.39 -13.20
C PHE A 83 -9.78 -1.38 -12.33
N GLU A 84 -10.98 -0.98 -12.75
CA GLU A 84 -11.82 -0.07 -11.97
C GLU A 84 -12.19 -0.70 -10.61
N GLU A 85 -12.39 -2.02 -10.56
CA GLU A 85 -12.57 -2.73 -9.30
C GLU A 85 -11.29 -2.69 -8.45
N PHE A 86 -10.12 -2.96 -9.05
CA PHE A 86 -8.85 -2.91 -8.35
C PHE A 86 -8.53 -1.51 -7.78
N LYS A 87 -8.89 -0.43 -8.48
CA LYS A 87 -8.72 0.94 -7.98
C LYS A 87 -9.42 1.19 -6.65
N LYS A 88 -10.56 0.52 -6.41
CA LYS A 88 -11.28 0.60 -5.12
C LYS A 88 -10.44 0.13 -3.95
N PHE A 89 -9.39 -0.66 -4.20
CA PHE A 89 -8.42 -1.07 -3.20
C PHE A 89 -7.98 0.15 -2.42
N PHE A 90 -7.62 1.25 -3.09
CA PHE A 90 -7.01 2.42 -2.46
C PHE A 90 -7.96 3.31 -1.64
N ILE A 91 -9.28 3.12 -1.74
CA ILE A 91 -10.29 3.97 -1.11
C ILE A 91 -11.16 3.28 -0.04
N TYR A 92 -10.82 2.04 0.35
CA TYR A 92 -11.50 1.28 1.42
C TYR A 92 -13.03 1.22 1.26
N THR A 93 -13.49 0.75 0.11
CA THR A 93 -14.92 0.55 -0.17
C THR A 93 -15.24 -0.92 -0.43
N ARG A 94 -16.53 -1.26 -0.41
CA ARG A 94 -17.00 -2.61 -0.76
C ARG A 94 -16.67 -2.91 -2.21
N VAL A 95 -16.32 -4.18 -2.44
CA VAL A 95 -15.98 -4.69 -3.77
C VAL A 95 -17.10 -5.48 -4.41
N ASN A 96 -17.05 -5.58 -5.72
CA ASN A 96 -17.84 -6.53 -6.50
C ASN A 96 -17.27 -7.95 -6.30
N GLU A 97 -17.67 -8.60 -5.20
CA GLU A 97 -17.24 -9.97 -4.89
C GLU A 97 -17.51 -10.97 -6.03
N PRO A 98 -18.66 -10.96 -6.73
CA PRO A 98 -18.87 -11.83 -7.90
C PRO A 98 -17.79 -11.71 -8.97
N LEU A 99 -17.36 -10.49 -9.32
CA LEU A 99 -16.28 -10.27 -10.28
C LEU A 99 -14.94 -10.80 -9.75
N LEU A 100 -14.61 -10.53 -8.48
CA LEU A 100 -13.34 -10.94 -7.90
C LEU A 100 -13.28 -12.44 -7.54
N LYS A 101 -14.40 -13.16 -7.51
CA LYS A 101 -14.40 -14.63 -7.29
C LYS A 101 -13.64 -15.38 -8.38
N GLU A 102 -13.55 -14.82 -9.58
CA GLU A 102 -12.72 -15.36 -10.68
C GLU A 102 -11.22 -15.19 -10.41
N TYR A 103 -10.84 -14.34 -9.46
CA TYR A 103 -9.47 -14.02 -9.07
C TYR A 103 -9.30 -14.18 -7.54
N PRO A 104 -9.26 -15.42 -7.02
CA PRO A 104 -9.32 -15.68 -5.58
C PRO A 104 -8.24 -14.97 -4.76
N PHE A 105 -7.05 -14.81 -5.33
CA PHE A 105 -5.97 -14.06 -4.72
C PHE A 105 -6.35 -12.59 -4.49
N LEU A 106 -6.86 -11.92 -5.53
CA LEU A 106 -7.31 -10.53 -5.43
C LEU A 106 -8.47 -10.40 -4.45
N LEU A 107 -9.46 -11.28 -4.50
CA LEU A 107 -10.57 -11.26 -3.54
C LEU A 107 -10.04 -11.35 -2.10
N ASN A 108 -9.14 -12.29 -1.82
CA ASN A 108 -8.56 -12.46 -0.50
C ASN A 108 -7.75 -11.23 -0.06
N LEU A 109 -6.96 -10.65 -0.96
CA LEU A 109 -6.20 -9.42 -0.73
C LEU A 109 -7.13 -8.25 -0.33
N PHE A 110 -8.25 -8.09 -1.01
CA PHE A 110 -9.27 -7.09 -0.65
C PHE A 110 -9.90 -7.35 0.71
N LYS A 111 -10.24 -8.61 1.02
CA LYS A 111 -10.78 -9.00 2.32
C LYS A 111 -9.82 -8.65 3.45
N ILE A 112 -8.56 -9.08 3.32
CA ILE A 112 -7.49 -8.80 4.28
C ILE A 112 -7.32 -7.29 4.48
N ARG A 113 -7.33 -6.49 3.41
CA ARG A 113 -7.19 -5.04 3.51
C ARG A 113 -8.35 -4.40 4.30
N LEU A 114 -9.60 -4.80 4.02
CA LEU A 114 -10.76 -4.25 4.73
C LEU A 114 -10.79 -4.73 6.20
N ASP A 115 -10.30 -5.93 6.48
CA ASP A 115 -10.10 -6.40 7.85
C ASP A 115 -9.05 -5.57 8.60
N PHE A 116 -7.90 -5.30 7.97
CA PHE A 116 -6.87 -4.42 8.54
C PHE A 116 -7.40 -3.03 8.82
N PHE A 117 -8.24 -2.48 7.94
CA PHE A 117 -8.92 -1.20 8.17
C PHE A 117 -9.76 -1.24 9.46
N ASN A 118 -10.60 -2.27 9.63
CA ASN A 118 -11.39 -2.43 10.85
C ASN A 118 -10.49 -2.57 12.09
N ILE A 119 -9.40 -3.34 12.02
CA ILE A 119 -8.49 -3.53 13.16
C ILE A 119 -7.80 -2.21 13.53
N VAL A 120 -7.29 -1.42 12.57
CA VAL A 120 -6.71 -0.09 12.83
C VAL A 120 -7.75 0.84 13.46
N PHE A 121 -8.96 0.82 12.93
CA PHE A 121 -10.06 1.62 13.46
C PHE A 121 -10.34 1.28 14.94
N LEU A 122 -10.41 -0.01 15.27
CA LEU A 122 -10.65 -0.47 16.64
C LEU A 122 -9.45 -0.18 17.57
N LEU A 123 -8.21 -0.25 17.08
CA LEU A 123 -7.03 0.13 17.87
C LEU A 123 -7.07 1.63 18.24
N ARG A 124 -7.50 2.48 17.29
CA ARG A 124 -7.73 3.91 17.54
C ARG A 124 -8.87 4.15 18.53
N ALA A 125 -9.96 3.41 18.38
CA ALA A 125 -11.10 3.45 19.29
C ALA A 125 -10.69 3.15 20.73
N SER A 126 -9.95 2.05 20.89
CA SER A 126 -9.40 1.61 22.18
C SER A 126 -8.48 2.66 22.79
N TYR A 127 -7.58 3.25 22.00
CA TYR A 127 -6.67 4.30 22.47
C TYR A 127 -7.42 5.55 22.95
N LEU A 128 -8.42 5.99 22.17
CA LEU A 128 -9.23 7.17 22.49
C LEU A 128 -10.27 6.92 23.58
N LYS A 129 -10.41 5.69 24.08
CA LYS A 129 -11.47 5.26 25.02
C LYS A 129 -12.87 5.64 24.54
N ARG A 130 -13.10 5.54 23.23
CA ARG A 130 -14.39 5.84 22.61
C ARG A 130 -15.01 4.55 22.09
N ASP A 131 -16.29 4.39 22.39
CA ASP A 131 -17.10 3.41 21.69
C ASP A 131 -17.41 3.96 20.30
N PHE A 132 -16.88 3.30 19.29
CA PHE A 132 -17.23 3.57 17.92
C PHE A 132 -18.15 2.45 17.44
N SER A 133 -19.45 2.64 17.65
CA SER A 133 -20.50 1.84 17.01
C SER A 133 -20.42 2.07 15.50
N ALA A 134 -19.58 1.32 14.81
CA ALA A 134 -19.28 1.52 13.41
C ALA A 134 -19.76 0.34 12.57
N LYS A 135 -20.22 0.65 11.36
CA LYS A 135 -20.46 -0.36 10.34
C LYS A 135 -19.12 -0.83 9.79
N PHE A 136 -18.65 -1.96 10.29
CA PHE A 136 -17.43 -2.60 9.82
C PHE A 136 -17.50 -2.90 8.31
N LEU A 137 -16.38 -2.65 7.61
CA LEU A 137 -16.25 -2.88 6.16
C LEU A 137 -15.59 -4.23 5.85
N GLY A 138 -14.72 -4.69 6.75
CA GLY A 138 -14.10 -6.02 6.70
C GLY A 138 -15.08 -7.18 6.90
N PHE A 139 -14.51 -8.37 6.78
CA PHE A 139 -15.18 -9.67 6.73
C PHE A 139 -14.99 -10.49 8.01
N ILE A 140 -14.08 -10.10 8.91
CA ILE A 140 -14.00 -10.72 10.24
C ILE A 140 -15.31 -10.44 11.00
N PRO A 141 -15.99 -11.48 11.51
CA PRO A 141 -17.16 -11.32 12.38
C PRO A 141 -16.82 -10.50 13.63
N GLU A 142 -17.76 -9.68 14.10
CA GLU A 142 -17.56 -8.83 15.27
C GLU A 142 -17.12 -9.62 16.52
N GLU A 143 -17.66 -10.83 16.73
CA GLU A 143 -17.27 -11.71 17.83
C GLU A 143 -15.79 -12.08 17.80
N ASP A 144 -15.23 -12.31 16.61
CA ASP A 144 -13.83 -12.65 16.44
C ASP A 144 -12.94 -11.40 16.51
N LEU A 145 -13.44 -10.23 16.12
CA LEU A 145 -12.76 -8.96 16.42
C LEU A 145 -12.67 -8.74 17.94
N ASN A 146 -13.75 -8.96 18.69
CA ASN A 146 -13.75 -8.83 20.15
C ASN A 146 -12.77 -9.79 20.82
N LYS A 147 -12.73 -11.05 20.37
CA LYS A 147 -11.74 -12.04 20.85
C LYS A 147 -10.30 -11.63 20.52
N LEU A 148 -10.07 -10.96 19.39
CA LEU A 148 -8.74 -10.47 19.00
C LEU A 148 -8.23 -9.44 20.02
N PHE A 149 -9.11 -8.51 20.44
CA PHE A 149 -8.80 -7.51 21.47
C PHE A 149 -8.58 -8.14 22.85
N ASN A 150 -9.28 -9.23 23.15
CA ASN A 150 -9.04 -10.05 24.34
C ASN A 150 -7.82 -10.98 24.23
N GLN A 151 -7.05 -10.89 23.14
CA GLN A 151 -5.83 -11.67 22.89
C GLN A 151 -6.05 -13.19 22.95
N ASP A 152 -7.21 -13.66 22.49
CA ASP A 152 -7.55 -15.08 22.47
C ASP A 152 -6.51 -15.89 21.66
N LYS A 153 -5.93 -16.91 22.30
CA LYS A 153 -4.90 -17.78 21.71
C LYS A 153 -5.43 -18.59 20.53
N VAL A 154 -6.73 -18.86 20.45
CA VAL A 154 -7.35 -19.60 19.35
C VAL A 154 -7.28 -18.81 18.05
N LEU A 155 -7.42 -17.49 18.10
CA LEU A 155 -7.35 -16.64 16.91
C LEU A 155 -5.94 -16.57 16.32
N LYS A 156 -4.91 -16.69 17.16
CA LYS A 156 -3.52 -16.80 16.67
C LYS A 156 -3.34 -17.96 15.70
N ILE A 157 -4.08 -19.05 15.88
CA ILE A 157 -4.04 -20.23 15.01
C ILE A 157 -4.96 -20.05 13.80
N LYS A 158 -6.19 -19.55 14.01
CA LYS A 158 -7.19 -19.42 12.94
C LYS A 158 -6.88 -18.32 11.92
N MET A 159 -6.29 -17.21 12.38
CA MET A 159 -6.03 -16.02 11.57
C MET A 159 -4.65 -15.42 11.90
N PRO A 160 -3.55 -16.15 11.60
CA PRO A 160 -2.21 -15.78 12.03
C PRO A 160 -1.78 -14.41 11.51
N LEU A 161 -2.14 -14.06 10.29
CA LEU A 161 -1.81 -12.77 9.67
C LEU A 161 -2.49 -11.60 10.42
N HIS A 162 -3.80 -11.70 10.66
CA HIS A 162 -4.54 -10.67 11.40
C HIS A 162 -4.09 -10.56 12.86
N TYR A 163 -3.72 -11.68 13.49
CA TYR A 163 -3.15 -11.67 14.83
C TYR A 163 -1.79 -10.97 14.88
N GLN A 164 -0.90 -11.22 13.92
CA GLN A 164 0.37 -10.51 13.80
C GLN A 164 0.15 -9.01 13.57
N PHE A 165 -0.77 -8.66 12.67
CA PHE A 165 -1.16 -7.28 12.40
C PHE A 165 -1.66 -6.57 13.67
N PHE A 166 -2.60 -7.17 14.38
CA PHE A 166 -3.14 -6.63 15.62
C PHE A 166 -2.06 -6.50 16.70
N THR A 167 -1.20 -7.50 16.86
CA THR A 167 -0.14 -7.47 17.89
C THR A 167 0.83 -6.32 17.66
N LEU A 168 1.26 -6.11 16.41
CA LEU A 168 2.10 -4.98 16.03
C LEU A 168 1.37 -3.64 16.24
N GLY A 169 0.12 -3.53 15.81
CA GLY A 169 -0.65 -2.31 16.03
C GLY A 169 -0.85 -1.99 17.51
N ASN A 170 -1.13 -2.99 18.33
CA ASN A 170 -1.30 -2.86 19.77
C ASN A 170 0.01 -2.50 20.48
N SER A 171 1.17 -2.99 20.02
CA SER A 171 2.46 -2.56 20.58
C SER A 171 2.73 -1.09 20.28
N LEU A 172 2.48 -0.62 19.05
CA LEU A 172 2.62 0.79 18.70
C LEU A 172 1.69 1.70 19.52
N VAL A 173 0.45 1.26 19.80
CA VAL A 173 -0.46 1.99 20.69
C VAL A 173 0.11 2.10 22.11
N ARG A 174 0.67 1.01 22.66
CA ARG A 174 1.28 0.99 23.99
C ARG A 174 2.54 1.86 24.09
N GLU A 175 3.28 1.99 22.99
CA GLU A 175 4.46 2.84 22.87
C GLU A 175 4.10 4.30 22.49
N GLU A 176 2.81 4.67 22.48
CA GLU A 176 2.32 5.99 22.09
C GLU A 176 2.66 6.41 20.64
N LYS A 177 3.00 5.45 19.77
CA LYS A 177 3.31 5.64 18.34
C LYS A 177 2.08 5.47 17.44
N TYR A 178 0.95 6.04 17.84
CA TYR A 178 -0.33 5.87 17.15
C TYR A 178 -0.35 6.46 15.73
N HIS A 179 0.53 7.43 15.44
CA HIS A 179 0.70 8.01 14.11
C HIS A 179 1.20 7.00 13.06
N LEU A 180 1.81 5.89 13.51
CA LEU A 180 2.31 4.82 12.64
C LEU A 180 1.22 3.81 12.22
N LEU A 181 0.04 3.82 12.85
CA LEU A 181 -1.03 2.85 12.59
C LEU A 181 -1.50 2.84 11.12
N ASP A 182 -1.48 4.00 10.44
CA ASP A 182 -1.87 4.10 9.03
C ASP A 182 -0.88 3.42 8.08
N PHE A 183 0.32 3.11 8.56
CA PHE A 183 1.39 2.54 7.76
C PHE A 183 1.53 1.03 7.89
N ILE A 184 1.08 0.45 9.01
CA ILE A 184 1.10 -1.00 9.26
C ILE A 184 0.47 -1.80 8.11
N PRO A 185 -0.70 -1.42 7.54
CA PRO A 185 -1.27 -2.16 6.43
C PRO A 185 -0.28 -2.34 5.27
N PHE A 186 0.53 -1.35 4.96
CA PHE A 186 1.49 -1.45 3.86
C PHE A 186 2.57 -2.50 4.13
N LYS A 187 2.98 -2.76 5.37
CA LYS A 187 3.93 -3.85 5.71
C LYS A 187 3.44 -5.21 5.24
N PHE A 188 2.19 -5.52 5.59
CA PHE A 188 1.60 -6.82 5.29
C PHE A 188 1.14 -6.90 3.85
N LEU A 189 0.55 -5.83 3.32
CA LEU A 189 0.16 -5.75 1.92
C LEU A 189 1.38 -5.82 0.98
N PHE A 190 2.50 -5.20 1.34
CA PHE A 190 3.74 -5.31 0.57
C PHE A 190 4.19 -6.78 0.45
N LYS A 191 4.22 -7.53 1.55
CA LYS A 191 4.56 -8.97 1.53
C LYS A 191 3.62 -9.79 0.66
N LEU A 192 2.31 -9.58 0.80
CA LEU A 192 1.33 -10.26 -0.05
C LEU A 192 1.52 -9.90 -1.52
N GLN A 193 1.92 -8.68 -1.82
CA GLN A 193 2.13 -8.25 -3.20
C GLN A 193 3.42 -8.83 -3.79
N GLU A 194 4.45 -9.08 -2.98
CA GLU A 194 5.60 -9.88 -3.44
C GLU A 194 5.17 -11.31 -3.81
N GLU A 195 4.27 -11.95 -3.04
CA GLU A 195 3.69 -13.25 -3.40
C GLU A 195 2.90 -13.16 -4.73
N ALA A 196 2.18 -12.07 -4.95
CA ALA A 196 1.42 -11.84 -6.18
C ALA A 196 2.31 -11.74 -7.44
N ARG A 197 3.59 -11.36 -7.30
CA ARG A 197 4.54 -11.28 -8.43
C ARG A 197 4.95 -12.65 -8.95
N GLU A 198 4.88 -13.67 -8.10
CA GLU A 198 5.18 -15.06 -8.45
C GLU A 198 4.02 -15.74 -9.20
N ILE A 199 2.84 -15.12 -9.24
CA ILE A 199 1.68 -15.62 -9.97
C ILE A 199 1.84 -15.25 -11.46
N ILE A 200 2.28 -16.23 -12.25
CA ILE A 200 2.62 -16.06 -13.68
C ILE A 200 1.36 -15.98 -14.55
N LEU A 201 0.24 -16.54 -14.11
CA LEU A 201 -1.01 -16.58 -14.88
C LEU A 201 -2.09 -15.79 -14.16
N GLY A 202 -2.48 -14.66 -14.76
CA GLY A 202 -3.53 -13.78 -14.27
C GLY A 202 -3.09 -12.33 -14.09
N PRO A 203 -4.02 -11.46 -13.66
CA PRO A 203 -3.76 -10.02 -13.49
C PRO A 203 -2.97 -9.68 -12.22
N GLU A 204 -2.71 -10.64 -11.35
CA GLU A 204 -2.09 -10.46 -10.03
C GLU A 204 -0.74 -9.75 -10.11
N ARG A 205 0.15 -10.20 -11.02
CA ARG A 205 1.45 -9.56 -11.20
C ARG A 205 1.35 -8.12 -11.69
N VAL A 206 0.41 -7.82 -12.58
CA VAL A 206 0.16 -6.46 -13.07
C VAL A 206 -0.31 -5.57 -11.92
N PHE A 207 -1.23 -6.08 -11.10
CA PHE A 207 -1.74 -5.36 -9.94
C PHE A 207 -0.73 -5.23 -8.80
N SER A 208 0.18 -6.18 -8.65
CA SER A 208 1.32 -6.06 -7.74
C SER A 208 2.25 -4.94 -8.16
N PHE A 209 2.65 -4.92 -9.43
CA PHE A 209 3.43 -3.81 -9.98
C PHE A 209 2.73 -2.46 -9.74
N TYR A 210 1.43 -2.37 -10.06
CA TYR A 210 0.63 -1.17 -9.81
C TYR A 210 0.67 -0.77 -8.33
N PHE A 211 0.43 -1.70 -7.41
CA PHE A 211 0.48 -1.43 -5.97
C PHE A 211 1.85 -0.92 -5.52
N LEU A 212 2.92 -1.61 -5.92
CA LEU A 212 4.29 -1.26 -5.54
C LEU A 212 4.67 0.13 -6.04
N LYS A 213 4.29 0.47 -7.28
CA LYS A 213 4.52 1.79 -7.83
C LYS A 213 3.76 2.89 -7.06
N ARG A 214 2.50 2.62 -6.67
CA ARG A 214 1.73 3.54 -5.81
C ARG A 214 2.34 3.70 -4.42
N LEU A 215 2.85 2.62 -3.82
CA LEU A 215 3.51 2.66 -2.53
C LEU A 215 4.84 3.42 -2.60
N GLN A 216 5.63 3.22 -3.65
CA GLN A 216 6.84 3.99 -3.94
C GLN A 216 6.51 5.48 -4.03
N ASP A 217 5.53 5.87 -4.85
CA ASP A 217 5.19 7.29 -5.04
C ASP A 217 4.70 7.92 -3.73
N LYS A 218 3.93 7.18 -2.92
CA LYS A 218 3.55 7.62 -1.57
C LYS A 218 4.76 7.78 -0.64
N THR A 219 5.73 6.87 -0.72
CA THR A 219 6.96 6.92 0.08
C THR A 219 7.84 8.10 -0.34
N LEU A 220 8.02 8.31 -1.65
CA LEU A 220 8.75 9.45 -2.18
C LEU A 220 8.07 10.77 -1.82
N LYS A 221 6.73 10.84 -1.83
CA LYS A 221 5.99 12.02 -1.34
C LYS A 221 6.39 12.38 0.08
N LEU A 222 6.43 11.39 0.98
CA LEU A 222 6.83 11.61 2.38
C LEU A 222 8.27 12.13 2.48
N ILE A 223 9.19 11.51 1.73
CA ILE A 223 10.60 11.92 1.70
C ILE A 223 10.73 13.35 1.15
N PHE A 224 10.12 13.67 0.01
CA PHE A 224 10.20 15.00 -0.59
C PHE A 224 9.62 16.08 0.33
N ILE A 225 8.44 15.85 0.91
CA ILE A 225 7.83 16.80 1.85
C ILE A 225 8.72 16.97 3.09
N SER A 226 9.28 15.87 3.62
CA SER A 226 10.17 15.95 4.77
C SER A 226 11.40 16.81 4.51
N LYS A 227 11.99 16.69 3.32
CA LYS A 227 13.17 17.48 2.92
C LYS A 227 12.81 18.93 2.62
N LEU A 228 11.66 19.18 2.01
CA LEU A 228 11.20 20.53 1.70
C LEU A 228 10.91 21.37 2.96
N TYR A 229 10.42 20.72 4.03
CA TYR A 229 10.05 21.39 5.28
C TYR A 229 11.01 21.13 6.44
N ASN A 230 12.16 20.49 6.19
CA ASN A 230 13.12 20.10 7.22
C ASN A 230 12.44 19.37 8.41
N LEU A 231 11.55 18.42 8.11
CA LEU A 231 10.94 17.58 9.12
C LEU A 231 11.97 16.63 9.72
N GLU A 232 11.74 16.19 10.96
CA GLU A 232 12.62 15.24 11.66
C GLU A 232 12.75 13.93 10.88
N GLU A 233 13.97 13.62 10.44
CA GLU A 233 14.26 12.42 9.66
C GLU A 233 13.89 11.13 10.41
N GLU A 234 13.97 11.15 11.73
CA GLU A 234 13.63 10.01 12.59
C GLU A 234 12.16 9.61 12.45
N LYS A 235 11.24 10.58 12.33
CA LYS A 235 9.82 10.27 12.11
C LYS A 235 9.58 9.58 10.77
N ILE A 236 10.31 9.97 9.74
CA ILE A 236 10.22 9.30 8.43
C ILE A 236 10.88 7.92 8.50
N ARG A 237 12.00 7.79 9.22
CA ARG A 237 12.65 6.50 9.47
C ARG A 237 11.71 5.51 10.14
N GLU A 238 11.01 5.91 11.21
CA GLU A 238 10.02 5.06 11.89
C GLU A 238 8.92 4.59 10.93
N ILE A 239 8.42 5.46 10.05
CA ILE A 239 7.45 5.09 9.02
C ILE A 239 8.05 4.06 8.06
N LEU A 240 9.28 4.28 7.56
CA LEU A 240 9.95 3.34 6.66
C LEU A 240 10.20 1.99 7.34
N GLU A 241 10.57 1.95 8.62
CA GLU A 241 10.77 0.72 9.40
C GLU A 241 9.46 -0.05 9.58
N VAL A 242 8.34 0.65 9.81
CA VAL A 242 7.03 0.00 9.89
C VAL A 242 6.66 -0.65 8.56
N VAL A 243 6.85 0.07 7.43
CA VAL A 243 6.44 -0.41 6.10
C VAL A 243 7.39 -1.47 5.54
N TYR A 244 8.70 -1.28 5.68
CA TYR A 244 9.72 -2.05 4.97
C TYR A 244 10.67 -2.86 5.87
N GLY A 245 10.71 -2.59 7.18
CA GLY A 245 11.46 -3.40 8.15
C GLY A 245 10.76 -4.72 8.47
#